data_AF-A0A966YBN4-F1
#
_entry.id   AF-A0A966YBN4-F1
#
_cell.length_a   1.000
_cell.length_b   1.000
_cell.length_c   1.000
_cell.angle_alpha   90.00
_cell.angle_beta   90.00
_cell.angle_gamma   90.00
#
_symmetry.space_group_name_H-M   'P 1'
#
loop_
_entity.id
_entity.type
_entity.pdbx_description
1 polymer ?
#
loop_
_entity_poly.entity_id
_entity_poly.type
_entity_poly.pdbx_seq_one_letter_code
_entity_poly.pdbx_strand_id
1 'polypeptide(L)'
;REPGAAAGLWPSAFYAAASVTVCGFAFVNPSVSAIISRRADADRQGEVLGVNQSFASLARILGPMTGMTLFSLHPSHALPYAAAVAVLLLVAGLLPRTTGEPNASLTGHPG
;
A
#
# COMPACT_ATOMS: atom_id res chain seq x y z
N ARG A 1 -43.55 3.66 -2.40
CA ARG A 1 -42.66 3.70 -3.58
C ARG A 1 -41.94 5.04 -3.50
N GLU A 2 -40.80 5.11 -2.80
CA GLU A 2 -39.98 6.33 -2.69
C GLU A 2 -38.58 6.01 -3.27
N PRO A 3 -38.37 6.07 -4.60
CA PRO A 3 -37.09 5.71 -5.21
C PRO A 3 -36.07 6.89 -5.25
N GLY A 4 -36.43 8.08 -4.74
CA GLY A 4 -35.65 9.31 -4.99
C GLY A 4 -34.47 9.59 -4.05
N ALA A 5 -34.58 9.28 -2.76
CA ALA A 5 -33.58 9.69 -1.77
C ALA A 5 -32.30 8.85 -1.80
N ALA A 6 -32.41 7.55 -2.11
CA ALA A 6 -31.24 6.68 -2.27
C ALA A 6 -30.40 7.12 -3.48
N ALA A 7 -31.03 7.63 -4.54
CA ALA A 7 -30.38 7.99 -5.80
C ALA A 7 -29.28 9.04 -5.74
N GLY A 8 -29.32 9.94 -4.76
CA GLY A 8 -28.24 10.91 -4.53
C GLY A 8 -27.10 10.39 -3.65
N LEU A 9 -27.32 9.32 -2.89
CA LEU A 9 -26.37 8.84 -1.86
C LEU A 9 -25.31 7.90 -2.43
N TRP A 10 -25.65 7.08 -3.43
CA TRP A 10 -24.69 6.12 -3.99
C TRP A 10 -23.48 6.80 -4.66
N PRO A 11 -23.68 7.83 -5.52
CA PRO A 11 -22.56 8.51 -6.17
C PRO A 11 -21.70 9.27 -5.15
N SER A 12 -22.33 9.96 -4.19
CA SER A 12 -21.62 10.71 -3.15
C SER A 12 -20.83 9.79 -2.21
N ALA A 13 -21.40 8.66 -1.80
CA ALA A 13 -20.70 7.64 -1.01
C ALA A 13 -19.51 7.05 -1.78
N PHE A 14 -19.66 6.78 -3.07
CA PHE A 14 -18.56 6.33 -3.93
C PHE A 14 -17.44 7.37 -3.98
N TYR A 15 -17.75 8.64 -4.25
CA TYR A 15 -16.73 9.70 -4.29
C TYR A 15 -16.08 9.94 -2.92
N ALA A 16 -16.84 9.82 -1.82
CA ALA A 16 -16.28 9.90 -0.48
C ALA A 16 -15.27 8.77 -0.21
N ALA A 17 -15.63 7.52 -0.52
CA ALA A 17 -14.74 6.37 -0.40
C ALA A 17 -13.50 6.49 -1.29
N ALA A 18 -13.68 6.95 -2.54
CA ALA A 18 -12.58 7.21 -3.46
C ALA A 18 -11.64 8.30 -2.93
N SER A 19 -12.19 9.38 -2.37
CA SER A 19 -11.41 10.49 -1.79
C SER A 19 -10.57 9.99 -0.62
N VAL A 20 -11.16 9.23 0.31
CA VAL A 20 -10.42 8.62 1.43
C VAL A 20 -9.30 7.71 0.93
N THR A 21 -9.57 6.90 -0.10
CA THR A 21 -8.58 6.00 -0.70
C THR A 21 -7.41 6.77 -1.32
N VAL A 22 -7.70 7.80 -2.12
CA VAL A 22 -6.69 8.63 -2.78
C VAL A 22 -5.88 9.42 -1.75
N CYS A 23 -6.52 9.97 -0.72
CA CYS A 23 -5.82 10.63 0.39
C CYS A 23 -4.83 9.67 1.05
N GLY A 24 -5.27 8.45 1.41
CA GLY A 24 -4.39 7.43 1.97
C GLY A 24 -3.20 7.12 1.04
N PHE A 25 -3.47 6.89 -0.24
CA PHE A 25 -2.43 6.59 -1.23
C PHE A 25 -1.41 7.74 -1.42
N ALA A 26 -1.89 8.98 -1.38
CA ALA A 26 -1.08 10.18 -1.51
C ALA A 26 -0.11 10.38 -0.32
N PHE A 27 -0.47 9.91 0.88
CA PHE A 27 0.44 9.92 2.03
C PHE A 27 1.38 8.71 2.03
N VAL A 28 0.91 7.52 1.67
CA VAL A 28 1.71 6.29 1.74
C VAL A 28 2.92 6.33 0.82
N ASN A 29 2.77 6.78 -0.44
CA ASN A 29 3.89 6.80 -1.41
C ASN A 29 5.12 7.62 -0.94
N PRO A 30 4.97 8.90 -0.57
CA PRO A 30 6.10 9.70 -0.10
C PRO A 30 6.62 9.21 1.25
N SER A 31 5.76 8.75 2.18
CA SER A 31 6.21 8.21 3.47
C SER A 31 7.07 6.95 3.31
N VAL A 32 6.66 6.01 2.46
CA VAL A 32 7.45 4.80 2.17
C VAL A 32 8.78 5.17 1.52
N SER A 33 8.75 6.06 0.52
CA SER A 33 9.97 6.51 -0.15
C SER A 33 10.94 7.21 0.80
N ALA A 34 10.43 8.04 1.73
CA ALA A 34 11.24 8.70 2.75
C ALA A 34 11.84 7.70 3.75
N ILE A 35 11.08 6.70 4.21
CA ILE A 35 11.58 5.66 5.12
C ILE A 35 12.68 4.85 4.45
N ILE A 36 12.46 4.42 3.20
CA ILE A 36 13.45 3.66 2.41
C ILE A 36 14.71 4.50 2.22
N SER A 37 14.55 5.75 1.79
CA SER A 37 15.65 6.68 1.57
C SER A 37 16.46 6.94 2.84
N ARG A 38 15.83 7.07 4.02
CA ARG A 38 16.52 7.29 5.29
C ARG A 38 17.26 6.07 5.82
N ARG A 39 16.91 4.87 5.36
CA ARG A 39 17.56 3.61 5.73
C ARG A 39 18.64 3.19 4.74
N ALA A 40 18.71 3.84 3.57
CA ALA A 40 19.72 3.59 2.57
C ALA A 40 20.99 4.41 2.86
N ASP A 41 22.16 3.83 2.59
CA ASP A 41 23.42 4.57 2.59
C ASP A 41 23.42 5.64 1.49
N ALA A 42 24.07 6.77 1.75
CA ALA A 42 24.02 7.95 0.87
C ALA A 42 24.59 7.69 -0.54
N ASP A 43 25.55 6.77 -0.66
CA ASP A 43 26.16 6.32 -1.91
C ASP A 43 25.25 5.36 -2.71
N ARG A 44 24.29 4.71 -2.05
CA ARG A 44 23.39 3.70 -2.66
C ARG A 44 21.92 4.11 -2.70
N GLN A 45 21.59 5.32 -2.28
CA GLN A 45 20.22 5.83 -2.21
C GLN A 45 19.48 5.72 -3.56
N GLY A 46 20.16 6.00 -4.67
CA GLY A 46 19.60 5.87 -6.02
C GLY A 46 19.32 4.42 -6.43
N GLU A 47 20.21 3.49 -6.06
CA GLU A 47 20.04 2.05 -6.30
C GLU A 47 18.82 1.53 -5.52
N VAL A 48 18.75 1.83 -4.22
CA VAL A 48 17.66 1.38 -3.34
C VAL A 48 16.31 1.95 -3.78
N LEU A 49 16.26 3.24 -4.13
CA LEU A 49 15.04 3.85 -4.65
C LEU A 49 14.65 3.27 -6.02
N GLY A 50 15.64 2.95 -6.87
CA GLY A 50 15.44 2.25 -8.13
C GLY A 50 14.77 0.89 -7.95
N VAL A 51 15.28 0.07 -7.01
CA VAL A 51 14.67 -1.23 -6.66
C VAL A 51 13.23 -1.05 -6.17
N ASN A 52 12.95 -0.06 -5.32
CA ASN A 52 11.59 0.25 -4.88
C ASN A 52 10.66 0.59 -6.05
N GLN A 53 11.13 1.40 -7.01
CA GLN A 53 10.36 1.72 -8.21
C GLN A 53 10.14 0.51 -9.12
N SER A 54 11.12 -0.40 -9.22
CA SER A 54 10.95 -1.67 -9.95
C SER A 54 9.83 -2.53 -9.35
N PHE A 55 9.79 -2.67 -8.02
CA PHE A 55 8.70 -3.36 -7.33
C PHE A 55 7.35 -2.66 -7.55
N ALA A 56 7.30 -1.33 -7.48
CA ALA A 56 6.08 -0.57 -7.78
C ALA A 56 5.59 -0.79 -9.22
N SER A 57 6.52 -0.91 -10.18
CA SER A 57 6.18 -1.24 -11.57
C SER A 57 5.63 -2.66 -11.71
N LEU A 58 6.27 -3.64 -11.07
CA LEU A 58 5.78 -5.01 -11.03
C LEU A 58 4.38 -5.09 -10.42
N ALA A 59 4.11 -4.36 -9.34
CA ALA A 59 2.77 -4.31 -8.74
C ALA A 59 1.73 -3.72 -9.70
N ARG A 60 2.09 -2.71 -10.51
CA ARG A 60 1.21 -2.14 -11.55
C ARG A 60 0.90 -3.10 -12.69
N ILE A 61 1.75 -4.10 -12.94
CA ILE A 61 1.52 -5.15 -13.94
C ILE A 61 0.75 -6.32 -13.32
N LEU A 62 1.28 -6.88 -12.24
CA LEU A 62 0.75 -8.08 -11.59
C LEU A 62 -0.56 -7.82 -10.85
N GLY A 63 -0.78 -6.60 -10.35
CA GLY A 63 -2.01 -6.22 -9.64
C GLY A 63 -3.25 -6.38 -10.53
N PRO A 64 -3.34 -5.69 -11.68
CA PRO A 64 -4.43 -5.87 -12.62
C PRO A 64 -4.53 -7.29 -13.17
N MET A 65 -3.41 -7.95 -13.49
CA MET A 65 -3.43 -9.33 -13.98
C MET A 65 -4.07 -10.28 -12.96
N THR A 66 -3.58 -10.26 -11.73
CA THR A 66 -4.09 -11.13 -10.65
C THR A 66 -5.51 -10.74 -10.25
N GLY A 67 -5.79 -9.44 -10.14
CA GLY A 67 -7.11 -8.92 -9.80
C GLY A 67 -8.16 -9.31 -10.84
N MET A 68 -7.84 -9.22 -12.13
CA MET A 68 -8.74 -9.60 -13.22
C MET A 68 -9.00 -11.11 -13.27
N THR A 69 -7.97 -11.93 -13.06
CA THR A 69 -8.14 -13.38 -12.94
C THR A 69 -9.05 -13.71 -11.76
N LEU A 70 -8.77 -13.18 -10.57
CA LEU A 70 -9.58 -13.41 -9.37
C LEU A 70 -11.02 -12.92 -9.53
N PHE A 71 -11.22 -11.78 -10.20
CA PHE A 71 -12.55 -11.23 -10.46
C PHE A 71 -13.40 -12.18 -11.31
N SER A 72 -12.79 -12.88 -12.27
CA SER A 72 -13.48 -13.77 -13.20
C SER A 72 -13.74 -15.19 -12.64
N LEU A 73 -13.10 -15.56 -11.52
CA LEU A 73 -13.16 -16.93 -10.99
C LEU A 73 -14.43 -17.25 -10.21
N HIS A 74 -15.14 -16.26 -9.67
CA HIS A 74 -16.33 -16.51 -8.84
C HIS A 74 -17.44 -15.48 -9.11
N PRO A 75 -18.73 -15.90 -9.18
CA PRO A 75 -19.85 -15.01 -9.48
C PRO A 75 -20.04 -13.84 -8.52
N SER A 76 -19.54 -13.96 -7.28
CA SER A 76 -19.64 -12.89 -6.28
C SER A 76 -18.69 -11.72 -6.52
N HIS A 77 -17.66 -11.89 -7.37
CA HIS A 77 -16.61 -10.90 -7.64
C HIS A 77 -15.86 -10.37 -6.38
N ALA A 78 -16.03 -11.03 -5.23
CA ALA A 78 -15.44 -10.62 -3.96
C ALA A 78 -13.97 -11.07 -3.80
N LEU A 79 -13.54 -12.04 -4.59
CA LEU A 79 -12.20 -12.65 -4.51
C LEU A 79 -11.02 -11.66 -4.61
N PRO A 80 -10.98 -10.68 -5.53
CA PRO A 80 -9.87 -9.72 -5.58
C PRO A 80 -9.77 -8.89 -4.29
N TYR A 81 -10.91 -8.55 -3.68
CA TYR A 81 -10.94 -7.82 -2.41
C TYR A 81 -10.49 -8.69 -1.23
N ALA A 82 -10.95 -9.96 -1.18
CA ALA A 82 -10.51 -10.92 -0.17
C ALA A 82 -9.01 -11.19 -0.25
N ALA A 83 -8.47 -11.32 -1.45
CA ALA A 83 -7.03 -11.47 -1.68
C ALA A 83 -6.25 -10.23 -1.22
N ALA A 84 -6.75 -9.02 -1.52
CA ALA A 84 -6.13 -7.78 -1.05
C ALA A 84 -6.08 -7.71 0.49
N VAL A 85 -7.17 -8.08 1.17
CA VAL A 85 -7.21 -8.17 2.64
C VAL A 85 -6.24 -9.22 3.16
N ALA A 86 -6.16 -10.40 2.53
CA ALA A 86 -5.22 -11.45 2.91
C ALA A 86 -3.77 -10.99 2.79
N VAL A 87 -3.41 -10.28 1.70
CA VAL A 87 -2.07 -9.70 1.51
C VAL A 87 -1.79 -8.63 2.57
N LEU A 88 -2.76 -7.76 2.88
CA LEU A 88 -2.61 -6.74 3.93
C LEU A 88 -2.35 -7.38 5.30
N LEU A 89 -3.12 -8.41 5.66
CA LEU A 89 -2.96 -9.14 6.91
C LEU A 89 -1.60 -9.86 6.98
N LEU A 90 -1.16 -10.45 5.86
CA LEU A 90 0.17 -11.06 5.75
C LEU A 90 1.26 -10.03 6.03
N VAL A 91 1.22 -8.87 5.38
CA VAL A 91 2.19 -7.78 5.61
C VAL A 91 2.13 -7.30 7.05
N ALA A 92 0.94 -7.07 7.60
CA ALA A 92 0.76 -6.66 8.98
C ALA A 92 1.35 -7.67 9.98
N GLY A 93 1.19 -8.98 9.71
CA GLY A 93 1.80 -10.05 10.51
C GLY A 93 3.33 -10.17 10.36
N LEU A 94 3.92 -9.58 9.32
CA LEU A 94 5.37 -9.52 9.12
C LEU A 94 6.00 -8.30 9.80
N LEU A 95 5.26 -7.22 10.06
CA LEU A 95 5.78 -6.00 10.71
C LEU A 95 6.47 -6.24 12.06
N PRO A 96 5.97 -7.11 12.96
CA PRO A 96 6.67 -7.41 14.21
C PRO A 96 8.06 -8.01 13.99
N ARG A 97 8.28 -8.69 12.86
CA ARG A 97 9.57 -9.32 12.52
C ARG A 97 10.60 -8.32 12.00
N THR A 98 10.15 -7.20 11.44
CA THR A 98 11.03 -6.19 10.81
C THR A 98 11.31 -4.98 11.71
N THR A 99 10.58 -4.83 12.81
CA THR A 99 10.75 -3.71 13.77
C THR A 99 11.78 -4.03 14.87
N GLY A 100 12.58 -5.08 14.71
CA GLY A 100 13.45 -5.64 15.75
C GLY A 100 14.84 -5.01 15.94
N GLU A 101 15.12 -3.80 15.45
CA GLU A 101 16.42 -3.15 15.70
C GLU A 101 16.27 -1.93 16.64
N PRO A 102 16.48 -2.11 17.96
CA PRO A 102 16.78 -1.02 18.86
C PRO A 102 18.05 -0.30 18.38
N ASN A 103 17.91 0.99 18.17
CA ASN A 103 18.96 1.96 17.87
C ASN A 103 20.15 1.84 18.85
N ALA A 104 21.11 0.98 18.54
CA ALA A 104 22.35 0.81 19.28
C ALA A 104 23.42 1.79 18.76
N SER A 105 23.14 3.10 18.78
CA SER A 105 24.17 4.13 18.60
C SER A 105 23.77 5.48 19.21
N LEU A 106 23.30 5.44 20.47
CA LEU A 106 23.22 6.64 21.32
C LEU A 106 24.48 6.93 22.14
N THR A 107 25.61 6.24 21.96
CA THR A 107 26.79 6.50 22.79
C THR A 107 28.11 6.27 22.04
N GLY A 108 28.80 7.35 21.67
CA GLY A 108 30.23 7.30 21.37
C GLY A 108 30.75 8.22 20.27
N HIS A 109 30.72 9.54 20.46
CA HIS A 109 31.79 10.39 19.93
C HIS A 109 32.07 11.56 20.88
N PRO A 110 33.00 11.38 21.84
CA PRO A 110 33.83 12.47 22.33
C PRO A 110 35.12 12.53 21.50
N GLY A 111 35.47 13.72 21.02
CA GLY A 111 36.71 13.97 20.28
C GLY A 111 36.49 14.95 19.15
#